data_AF-A0A0J9W3P4-F1
#
_entry.id   AF-A0A0J9W3P4-F1
#
_cell.length_a   1.000
_cell.length_b   1.000
_cell.length_c   1.000
_cell.angle_alpha   90.00
_cell.angle_beta   90.00
_cell.angle_gamma   90.00
#
_symmetry.space_group_name_H-M   'P 1'
#
loop_
_entity.id
_entity.type
_entity.pdbx_description
1 polymer ?
#
loop_
_entity_poly.entity_id
_entity_poly.type
_entity_poly.pdbx_seq_one_letter_code
_entity_poly.pdbx_strand_id
1 'polypeptide(L)'
;MCGTEVFKTYHSVWDTRINEYLDYINNIKEPILKYISIYYVQYYIDGYDYYHKSENSQRSAACTYIKRWLRKQKDIFTYGEKCEARKQLWENNFSTLWNKLQSKYVVPEHKNKTKPWCDNHPLTFKTEFSEEVTLPPYCDESIPQETISTNCPLLPVKEECDCSQSVVHEILSPPDQAPAADRTKNLAVTSGFTAAGTLGTLFFLYRVINKQ
;
A
#
# COMPACT_ATOMS: atom_id res chain seq x y z
N MET A 1 9.99 13.90 -0.53
CA MET A 1 9.06 12.96 -1.18
C MET A 1 8.51 12.03 -0.12
N CYS A 2 7.19 11.89 -0.04
CA CYS A 2 6.51 11.02 0.93
C CYS A 2 6.57 9.56 0.45
N GLY A 3 6.59 8.59 1.37
CA GLY A 3 6.66 7.17 1.02
C GLY A 3 5.50 6.69 0.12
N THR A 4 4.35 7.37 0.16
CA THR A 4 3.18 7.13 -0.71
C THR A 4 3.41 7.51 -2.17
N GLU A 5 4.38 8.36 -2.47
CA GLU A 5 4.76 8.73 -3.84
C GLU A 5 5.69 7.69 -4.47
N VAL A 6 6.49 7.01 -3.63
CA VAL A 6 7.40 5.92 -4.04
C VAL A 6 6.64 4.60 -4.15
N PHE A 7 5.86 4.24 -3.13
CA PHE A 7 5.12 2.98 -3.08
C PHE A 7 3.64 3.23 -3.39
N LYS A 8 3.33 3.32 -4.69
CA LYS A 8 1.98 3.62 -5.17
C LYS A 8 1.02 2.48 -4.86
N THR A 9 -0.17 2.81 -4.37
CA THR A 9 -1.20 1.80 -4.03
C THR A 9 -1.80 1.11 -5.24
N TYR A 10 -1.68 1.71 -6.43
CA TYR A 10 -2.07 1.13 -7.71
C TYR A 10 -1.10 1.60 -8.80
N HIS A 11 -0.97 0.78 -9.85
CA HIS A 11 -0.12 1.06 -11.00
C HIS A 11 -0.94 1.01 -12.28
N SER A 12 -1.01 2.14 -13.01
CA SER A 12 -1.50 2.18 -14.40
C SER A 12 -0.39 1.82 -15.39
N VAL A 13 0.87 2.02 -14.97
CA VAL A 13 2.08 1.69 -15.72
C VAL A 13 3.02 0.96 -14.78
N TRP A 14 3.56 -0.15 -15.26
CA TRP A 14 4.47 -1.03 -14.54
C TRP A 14 5.91 -0.80 -15.01
N ASP A 15 6.87 -0.98 -14.11
CA ASP A 15 8.29 -0.93 -14.47
C ASP A 15 8.64 -2.09 -15.40
N THR A 16 9.35 -1.80 -16.48
CA THR A 16 9.70 -2.81 -17.49
C THR A 16 10.59 -3.93 -16.94
N ARG A 17 11.35 -3.69 -15.85
CA ARG A 17 12.18 -4.72 -15.19
C ARG A 17 11.35 -5.81 -14.52
N ILE A 18 10.04 -5.62 -14.34
CA ILE A 18 9.12 -6.68 -13.92
C ILE A 18 9.12 -7.84 -14.91
N ASN A 19 9.37 -7.59 -16.20
CA ASN A 19 9.41 -8.62 -17.24
C ASN A 19 10.37 -9.76 -16.91
N GLU A 20 11.47 -9.48 -16.19
CA GLU A 20 12.44 -10.49 -15.76
C GLU A 20 11.89 -11.48 -14.71
N TYR A 21 10.76 -11.15 -14.09
CA TYR A 21 10.09 -11.94 -13.07
C TYR A 21 8.77 -12.54 -13.56
N LEU A 22 8.28 -12.15 -14.74
CA LEU A 22 6.97 -12.57 -15.25
C LEU A 22 6.88 -14.08 -15.45
N ASP A 23 7.92 -14.75 -15.95
CA ASP A 23 7.90 -16.21 -16.09
C ASP A 23 7.68 -16.89 -14.74
N TYR A 24 8.35 -16.43 -13.69
CA TYR A 24 8.15 -16.95 -12.34
C TYR A 24 6.74 -16.66 -11.83
N ILE A 25 6.31 -15.39 -11.93
CA ILE A 25 5.00 -14.92 -11.44
C ILE A 25 3.85 -15.62 -12.16
N ASN A 26 3.96 -15.84 -13.47
CA ASN A 26 2.92 -16.48 -14.28
C ASN A 26 2.70 -17.94 -13.90
N ASN A 27 3.75 -18.62 -13.43
CA ASN A 27 3.68 -20.01 -12.93
C ASN A 27 3.01 -20.14 -11.55
N ILE A 28 2.79 -19.03 -10.82
CA ILE A 28 2.01 -19.04 -9.58
C ILE A 28 0.54 -19.31 -9.94
N LYS A 29 -0.01 -20.42 -9.44
CA LYS A 29 -1.40 -20.82 -9.74
C LYS A 29 -2.42 -19.93 -9.02
N GLU A 30 -2.13 -19.60 -7.77
CA GLU A 30 -3.00 -18.80 -6.90
C GLU A 30 -3.10 -17.34 -7.38
N PRO A 31 -4.28 -16.86 -7.83
CA PRO A 31 -4.42 -15.53 -8.41
C PRO A 31 -4.05 -14.41 -7.44
N ILE A 32 -4.50 -14.50 -6.19
CA ILE A 32 -4.19 -13.51 -5.15
C ILE A 32 -2.68 -13.45 -4.91
N LEU A 33 -2.04 -14.62 -4.82
CA LEU A 33 -0.60 -14.69 -4.60
C LEU A 33 0.18 -14.11 -5.78
N LYS A 34 -0.27 -14.36 -7.02
CA LYS A 34 0.27 -13.75 -8.25
C LYS A 34 0.20 -12.22 -8.21
N TYR A 35 -0.94 -11.67 -7.81
CA TYR A 35 -1.11 -10.22 -7.64
C TYR A 35 -0.19 -9.66 -6.55
N ILE A 36 -0.07 -10.34 -5.41
CA ILE A 36 0.83 -9.91 -4.34
C ILE A 36 2.29 -9.94 -4.81
N SER A 37 2.68 -10.96 -5.59
CA SER A 37 4.04 -11.08 -6.14
C SER A 37 4.41 -9.95 -7.11
N ILE A 38 3.54 -9.57 -8.05
CA ILE A 38 3.86 -8.48 -8.99
C ILE A 38 4.01 -7.13 -8.28
N TYR A 39 3.12 -6.81 -7.33
CA TYR A 39 3.25 -5.61 -6.52
C TYR A 39 4.51 -5.61 -5.65
N TYR A 40 4.88 -6.77 -5.10
CA TYR A 40 6.09 -6.88 -4.32
C TYR A 40 7.35 -6.60 -5.15
N VAL A 41 7.43 -7.14 -6.37
CA VAL A 41 8.54 -6.85 -7.30
C VAL A 41 8.60 -5.36 -7.61
N GLN A 42 7.46 -4.75 -7.97
CA GLN A 42 7.36 -3.32 -8.26
C GLN A 42 7.84 -2.47 -7.07
N TYR A 43 7.34 -2.74 -5.86
CA TYR A 43 7.76 -2.02 -4.65
C TYR A 43 9.24 -2.20 -4.32
N TYR A 44 9.78 -3.40 -4.56
CA TYR A 44 11.20 -3.65 -4.32
C TYR A 44 12.08 -2.85 -5.29
N ILE A 45 11.63 -2.74 -6.55
CA ILE A 45 12.28 -1.94 -7.59
C ILE A 45 12.20 -0.44 -7.27
N ASP A 46 10.99 0.08 -7.03
CA ASP A 46 10.77 1.51 -6.74
C ASP A 46 11.53 1.95 -5.50
N GLY A 47 11.52 1.10 -4.47
CA GLY A 47 12.25 1.31 -3.25
C GLY A 47 13.77 1.33 -3.46
N TYR A 48 14.30 0.42 -4.28
CA TYR A 48 15.71 0.44 -4.63
C TYR A 48 16.08 1.73 -5.37
N ASP A 49 15.37 2.06 -6.45
CA ASP A 49 15.65 3.22 -7.27
C ASP A 49 15.70 4.51 -6.45
N TYR A 50 14.75 4.67 -5.54
CA TYR A 50 14.66 5.85 -4.70
C TYR A 50 15.63 5.84 -3.51
N TYR A 51 15.79 4.72 -2.80
CA TYR A 51 16.48 4.68 -1.50
C TYR A 51 17.88 4.02 -1.50
N HIS A 52 18.36 3.44 -2.60
CA HIS A 52 19.65 2.71 -2.60
C HIS A 52 20.86 3.61 -2.29
N LYS A 53 20.78 4.90 -2.63
CA LYS A 53 21.81 5.92 -2.33
C LYS A 53 21.50 6.74 -1.08
N SER A 54 20.33 6.56 -0.47
CA SER A 54 19.94 7.26 0.75
C SER A 54 20.75 6.82 1.96
N GLU A 55 20.69 7.63 3.02
CA GLU A 55 21.22 7.26 4.33
C GLU A 55 20.60 5.95 4.84
N ASN A 56 21.35 5.25 5.69
CA ASN A 56 20.91 3.95 6.22
C ASN A 56 19.57 4.04 6.98
N SER A 57 19.30 5.14 7.68
CA SER A 57 18.05 5.39 8.39
C SER A 57 16.84 5.40 7.45
N GLN A 58 16.94 6.14 6.35
CA GLN A 58 15.89 6.27 5.33
C GLN A 58 15.67 4.95 4.59
N ARG A 59 16.76 4.28 4.19
CA ARG A 59 16.70 2.97 3.54
C ARG A 59 16.06 1.92 4.45
N SER A 60 16.43 1.90 5.73
CA SER A 60 15.85 1.01 6.73
C SER A 60 14.37 1.27 6.95
N ALA A 61 13.94 2.54 6.97
CA ALA A 61 12.54 2.91 7.07
C ALA A 61 11.73 2.46 5.85
N ALA A 62 12.25 2.66 4.64
CA ALA A 62 11.63 2.20 3.40
C ALA A 62 11.53 0.67 3.34
N CYS A 63 12.60 -0.04 3.67
CA CYS A 63 12.58 -1.50 3.73
C CYS A 63 11.58 -2.00 4.79
N THR A 64 11.50 -1.34 5.95
CA THR A 64 10.51 -1.67 6.99
C THR A 64 9.08 -1.47 6.50
N TYR A 65 8.82 -0.43 5.71
CA TYR A 65 7.51 -0.23 5.08
C TYR A 65 7.15 -1.40 4.16
N ILE A 66 8.04 -1.78 3.25
CA ILE A 66 7.81 -2.91 2.34
C ILE A 66 7.56 -4.20 3.13
N LYS A 67 8.36 -4.47 4.18
CA LYS A 67 8.17 -5.64 5.06
C LYS A 67 6.81 -5.64 5.75
N ARG A 68 6.35 -4.49 6.24
CA ARG A 68 5.01 -4.36 6.87
C ARG A 68 3.89 -4.56 5.86
N TRP A 69 4.02 -4.00 4.67
CA TRP A 69 3.07 -4.22 3.59
C TRP A 69 3.00 -5.72 3.25
N LEU A 70 4.14 -6.37 3.05
CA LEU A 70 4.19 -7.79 2.72
C LEU A 70 3.62 -8.67 3.84
N ARG A 71 3.88 -8.33 5.11
CA ARG A 71 3.28 -8.99 6.27
C ARG A 71 1.75 -8.90 6.24
N LYS A 72 1.21 -7.70 6.00
CA LYS A 72 -0.24 -7.51 5.85
C LYS A 72 -0.81 -8.40 4.73
N GLN A 73 -0.15 -8.46 3.59
CA GLN A 73 -0.59 -9.33 2.48
C GLN A 73 -0.54 -10.82 2.86
N LYS A 74 0.50 -11.26 3.57
CA LYS A 74 0.61 -12.62 4.10
C LYS A 74 -0.54 -12.93 5.05
N ASP A 75 -0.83 -12.04 5.99
CA ASP A 75 -1.89 -12.24 6.96
C ASP A 75 -3.26 -12.32 6.28
N ILE A 76 -3.52 -11.51 5.25
CA ILE A 76 -4.75 -11.61 4.44
C ILE A 76 -4.81 -12.96 3.71
N PHE A 77 -3.75 -13.35 3.01
CA PHE A 77 -3.71 -14.56 2.20
C PHE A 77 -3.79 -15.85 3.02
N THR A 78 -3.24 -15.84 4.24
CA THR A 78 -3.12 -17.03 5.10
C THR A 78 -4.13 -17.06 6.25
N TYR A 79 -5.07 -16.10 6.27
CA TYR A 79 -6.02 -15.90 7.37
C TYR A 79 -5.32 -15.77 8.73
N GLY A 80 -4.30 -14.91 8.79
CA GLY A 80 -3.50 -14.73 9.98
C GLY A 80 -2.65 -15.95 10.33
N GLU A 81 -2.11 -16.63 9.32
CA GLU A 81 -1.40 -17.91 9.45
C GLU A 81 -2.24 -19.08 10.00
N LYS A 82 -3.56 -18.91 10.16
CA LYS A 82 -4.47 -19.99 10.60
C LYS A 82 -4.72 -21.03 9.50
N CYS A 83 -4.55 -20.65 8.23
CA CYS A 83 -4.66 -21.58 7.11
C CYS A 83 -3.29 -22.13 6.70
N GLU A 84 -3.01 -23.38 7.08
CA GLU A 84 -1.71 -24.02 6.83
C GLU A 84 -1.45 -24.24 5.33
N ALA A 85 -2.46 -24.63 4.54
CA ALA A 85 -2.31 -24.81 3.09
C ALA A 85 -1.88 -23.51 2.38
N ARG A 86 -2.51 -22.38 2.71
CA ARG A 86 -2.13 -21.06 2.17
C ARG A 86 -0.77 -20.62 2.68
N LYS A 87 -0.43 -20.91 3.94
CA LYS A 87 0.90 -20.62 4.47
C LYS A 87 2.00 -21.38 3.71
N GLN A 88 1.81 -22.66 3.42
CA GLN A 88 2.75 -23.43 2.60
C GLN A 88 2.87 -22.87 1.18
N LEU A 89 1.74 -22.52 0.55
CA LEU A 89 1.74 -21.85 -0.76
C LEU A 89 2.52 -20.53 -0.72
N TRP A 90 2.34 -19.73 0.33
CA TRP A 90 3.09 -18.49 0.50
C TRP A 90 4.60 -18.74 0.55
N GLU A 91 5.07 -19.60 1.46
CA GLU A 91 6.50 -19.85 1.66
C GLU A 91 7.17 -20.41 0.40
N ASN A 92 6.51 -21.34 -0.28
CA ASN A 92 7.01 -21.98 -1.50
C ASN A 92 7.20 -20.98 -2.66
N ASN A 93 6.34 -19.97 -2.77
CA ASN A 93 6.41 -19.00 -3.86
C ASN A 93 7.26 -17.76 -3.50
N PHE A 94 7.25 -17.33 -2.24
CA PHE A 94 7.95 -16.10 -1.90
C PHE A 94 9.46 -16.31 -1.68
N SER A 95 9.88 -17.47 -1.19
CA SER A 95 11.32 -17.79 -0.98
C SER A 95 12.16 -17.58 -2.24
N THR A 96 11.72 -18.13 -3.38
CA THR A 96 12.44 -17.99 -4.65
C THR A 96 12.42 -16.56 -5.16
N LEU A 97 11.28 -15.86 -5.08
CA LEU A 97 11.15 -14.49 -5.53
C LEU A 97 12.07 -13.53 -4.75
N TRP A 98 12.14 -13.70 -3.43
CA TRP A 98 13.03 -12.93 -2.56
C TRP A 98 14.50 -13.09 -2.95
N ASN A 99 14.96 -14.33 -3.11
CA ASN A 99 16.36 -14.60 -3.45
C ASN A 99 16.78 -13.97 -4.78
N LYS A 100 15.87 -13.96 -5.77
CA LYS A 100 16.11 -13.29 -7.07
C LYS A 100 16.21 -11.76 -6.92
N LEU A 101 15.36 -11.16 -6.09
CA LEU A 101 15.37 -9.71 -5.86
C LEU A 101 16.60 -9.28 -5.05
N GLN A 102 16.90 -9.97 -3.96
CA GLN A 102 18.00 -9.65 -3.04
C GLN A 102 19.38 -9.77 -3.68
N SER A 103 19.55 -10.73 -4.60
CA SER A 103 20.82 -10.91 -5.32
C SER A 103 21.08 -9.81 -6.36
N LYS A 104 20.02 -9.24 -6.94
CA LYS A 104 20.12 -8.23 -8.00
C LYS A 104 20.25 -6.81 -7.46
N TYR A 105 19.46 -6.45 -6.46
CA TYR A 105 19.38 -5.07 -5.96
C TYR A 105 20.19 -4.93 -4.67
N VAL A 106 21.47 -4.63 -4.84
CA VAL A 106 22.44 -4.59 -3.76
C VAL A 106 22.98 -3.19 -3.49
N VAL A 107 23.40 -2.95 -2.26
CA VAL A 107 24.03 -1.71 -1.82
C VAL A 107 25.42 -1.99 -1.24
N PRO A 108 26.37 -1.04 -1.33
CA PRO A 108 27.67 -1.19 -0.70
C PRO A 108 27.56 -1.36 0.82
N GLU A 109 28.41 -2.22 1.35
CA GLU A 109 28.63 -2.45 2.77
C GLU A 109 30.12 -2.28 3.10
N HIS A 110 30.46 -2.16 4.38
CA HIS A 110 31.84 -2.06 4.83
C HIS A 110 32.72 -3.19 4.26
N LYS A 111 33.99 -2.88 4.00
CA LYS A 111 35.02 -3.83 3.50
C LYS A 111 34.74 -4.37 2.08
N ASN A 112 34.25 -3.53 1.17
CA ASN A 112 33.97 -3.89 -0.23
C ASN A 112 32.97 -5.04 -0.41
N LYS A 113 32.11 -5.26 0.58
CA LYS A 113 31.02 -6.23 0.48
C LYS A 113 29.77 -5.53 -0.06
N THR A 114 28.87 -6.32 -0.62
CA THR A 114 27.54 -5.86 -1.01
C THR A 114 26.51 -6.64 -0.22
N LYS A 115 25.41 -5.99 0.13
CA LYS A 115 24.24 -6.64 0.73
C LYS A 115 22.97 -6.26 -0.02
N PRO A 116 21.88 -7.02 0.12
CA PRO A 116 20.59 -6.60 -0.41
C PRO A 116 20.23 -5.21 0.14
N TRP A 117 19.65 -4.36 -0.69
CA TRP A 117 19.24 -3.02 -0.25
C TRP A 117 18.13 -3.08 0.81
N CYS A 118 17.30 -4.11 0.72
CA CYS A 118 16.27 -4.45 1.69
C CYS A 118 16.31 -5.94 2.01
N ASP A 119 16.55 -6.25 3.29
CA ASP A 119 16.54 -7.61 3.81
C ASP A 119 15.12 -8.13 4.01
N ASN A 120 14.97 -9.45 4.00
CA ASN A 120 13.69 -10.13 4.21
C ASN A 120 13.68 -10.88 5.55
N HIS A 121 14.34 -10.35 6.57
CA HIS A 121 14.18 -10.92 7.89
C HIS A 121 12.71 -10.78 8.31
N PRO A 122 12.05 -11.88 8.72
CA PRO A 122 10.66 -11.84 9.13
C PRO A 122 10.48 -10.76 10.20
N LEU A 123 9.40 -9.99 10.09
CA LEU A 123 9.00 -9.14 11.20
C LEU A 123 8.71 -10.06 12.39
N THR A 124 9.33 -9.76 13.53
CA THR A 124 9.16 -10.52 14.78
C THR A 124 7.74 -10.44 15.33
N PHE A 125 7.00 -9.38 14.95
CA PHE A 125 5.62 -9.17 15.37
C PHE A 125 4.65 -9.93 14.46
N LYS A 126 3.79 -10.73 15.08
CA LYS A 126 2.67 -11.40 14.42
C LYS A 126 1.41 -10.55 14.57
N THR A 127 0.50 -10.69 13.62
CA THR A 127 -0.83 -10.08 13.73
C THR A 127 -1.65 -10.90 14.72
N GLU A 128 -2.17 -10.23 15.75
CA GLU A 128 -3.10 -10.80 16.72
C GLU A 128 -4.50 -10.29 16.37
N PHE A 129 -5.44 -11.22 16.21
CA PHE A 129 -6.85 -10.89 16.02
C PHE A 129 -7.55 -10.93 17.37
N SER A 130 -8.54 -10.05 17.56
CA SER A 130 -9.46 -10.18 18.70
C SER A 130 -10.09 -11.57 18.70
N GLU A 131 -10.28 -12.14 19.88
CA GLU A 131 -10.95 -13.44 20.06
C GLU A 131 -12.39 -13.43 19.52
N GLU A 132 -13.00 -12.25 19.42
CA GLU A 132 -14.34 -12.04 18.84
C GLU A 132 -14.38 -12.23 17.32
N VAL A 133 -13.23 -12.17 16.64
CA VAL A 133 -13.15 -12.36 15.18
C VAL A 133 -13.13 -13.86 14.88
N THR A 134 -14.28 -14.38 14.47
CA THR A 134 -14.42 -15.76 13.97
C THR A 134 -13.88 -15.85 12.54
N LEU A 135 -12.74 -16.52 12.39
CA LEU A 135 -12.21 -16.85 11.08
C LEU A 135 -12.75 -18.22 10.63
N PRO A 136 -12.96 -18.42 9.31
CA PRO A 136 -13.45 -19.70 8.81
C PRO A 136 -12.57 -20.85 9.30
N PRO A 137 -13.16 -21.95 9.79
CA PRO A 137 -12.41 -23.10 10.31
C PRO A 137 -11.64 -23.86 9.23
N TYR A 138 -12.01 -23.67 7.96
CA TYR A 138 -11.40 -24.35 6.81
C TYR A 138 -10.84 -23.35 5.81
N CYS A 139 -9.75 -23.75 5.17
CA CYS A 139 -9.08 -23.01 4.10
C CYS A 139 -9.85 -22.98 2.78
N ASP A 140 -10.93 -23.76 2.68
CA ASP A 140 -11.56 -24.12 1.42
C ASP A 140 -12.50 -23.04 0.90
N GLU A 141 -12.28 -22.73 -0.38
CA GLU A 141 -13.12 -21.94 -1.28
C GLU A 141 -14.30 -22.78 -1.82
N SER A 142 -14.86 -23.69 -1.04
CA SER A 142 -16.22 -24.14 -1.37
C SER A 142 -17.13 -22.96 -1.05
N ILE A 143 -17.20 -22.01 -1.99
CA ILE A 143 -18.46 -21.32 -2.27
C ILE A 143 -19.45 -22.48 -2.29
N PRO A 144 -20.40 -22.56 -1.33
CA PRO A 144 -21.49 -23.51 -1.50
C PRO A 144 -21.98 -23.21 -2.89
N GLN A 145 -21.96 -24.18 -3.80
CA GLN A 145 -22.77 -24.04 -4.98
C GLN A 145 -24.17 -23.88 -4.41
N GLU A 146 -24.61 -22.64 -4.21
CA GLU A 146 -26.02 -22.32 -4.24
C GLU A 146 -26.45 -22.98 -5.52
N THR A 147 -27.12 -24.12 -5.35
CA THR A 147 -27.69 -24.87 -6.44
C THR A 147 -28.50 -23.82 -7.13
N ILE A 148 -28.05 -23.36 -8.30
CA ILE A 148 -28.78 -22.37 -9.09
C ILE A 148 -30.17 -22.96 -9.14
N SER A 149 -31.10 -22.32 -8.43
CA SER A 149 -32.46 -22.81 -8.37
C SER A 149 -32.89 -22.90 -9.81
N THR A 150 -33.10 -24.12 -10.30
CA THR A 150 -33.46 -24.41 -11.70
C THR A 150 -34.81 -23.82 -12.10
N ASN A 151 -35.39 -22.98 -11.24
CA ASN A 151 -36.63 -22.25 -11.42
C ASN A 151 -36.35 -20.74 -11.45
N CYS A 152 -35.51 -20.27 -12.36
CA CYS A 152 -35.71 -18.94 -12.91
C CYS A 152 -36.77 -19.08 -14.01
N PRO A 153 -38.03 -18.63 -13.80
CA PRO A 153 -38.98 -18.59 -14.89
C PRO A 153 -38.41 -17.67 -15.98
N LEU A 154 -38.16 -18.24 -17.17
CA LEU A 154 -37.85 -17.50 -18.37
C LEU A 154 -39.01 -16.54 -18.66
N LEU A 155 -38.89 -15.29 -18.21
CA LEU A 155 -39.72 -14.22 -18.73
C LEU A 155 -39.33 -14.02 -20.20
N PRO A 156 -40.30 -13.98 -21.13
CA PRO A 156 -39.99 -13.86 -22.55
C PRO A 156 -39.24 -12.56 -22.78
N VAL A 157 -38.01 -12.69 -23.26
CA VAL A 157 -37.17 -11.59 -23.74
C VAL A 157 -37.97 -10.86 -24.81
N LYS A 158 -38.47 -9.65 -24.49
CA LYS A 158 -38.82 -8.68 -25.52
C LYS A 158 -37.53 -7.94 -25.87
N GLU A 159 -37.10 -8.13 -27.11
CA GLU A 159 -36.00 -7.41 -27.75
C GLU A 159 -36.28 -5.90 -27.86
N GLU A 160 -35.19 -5.19 -28.16
CA GLU A 160 -35.02 -3.76 -28.43
C GLU A 160 -34.91 -2.82 -27.21
N CYS A 161 -33.69 -2.75 -26.65
CA CYS A 161 -33.23 -1.51 -26.03
C CYS A 161 -32.82 -0.53 -27.14
N ASP A 162 -33.76 0.32 -27.57
CA ASP A 162 -33.44 1.50 -28.36
C ASP A 162 -32.95 2.60 -27.43
N CYS A 163 -31.66 2.93 -27.49
CA CYS A 163 -31.08 4.05 -26.75
C CYS A 163 -31.47 5.36 -27.43
N SER A 164 -32.73 5.75 -27.32
CA SER A 164 -33.20 7.05 -27.75
C SER A 164 -32.53 8.14 -26.90
N GLN A 165 -31.88 9.10 -27.56
CA GLN A 165 -31.19 10.20 -26.92
C GLN A 165 -32.14 10.93 -25.96
N SER A 166 -31.77 10.98 -24.68
CA SER A 166 -32.57 11.60 -23.63
C SER A 166 -32.85 13.06 -23.95
N VAL A 167 -34.10 13.38 -24.23
CA VAL A 167 -34.62 14.75 -24.23
C VAL A 167 -34.45 15.29 -22.81
N VAL A 168 -33.84 16.48 -22.71
CA VAL A 168 -33.67 17.23 -21.46
C VAL A 168 -35.04 17.47 -20.85
N HIS A 169 -35.34 16.78 -19.75
CA HIS A 169 -36.48 17.12 -18.91
C HIS A 169 -36.03 18.17 -17.88
N GLU A 170 -36.67 19.34 -17.94
CA GLU A 170 -36.60 20.39 -16.93
C GLU A 170 -36.85 19.80 -15.54
N ILE A 171 -35.88 19.98 -14.66
CA ILE A 171 -36.02 19.70 -13.23
C ILE A 171 -36.75 20.90 -12.62
N LEU A 172 -37.94 20.64 -12.06
CA LEU A 172 -38.64 21.58 -11.18
C LEU A 172 -37.74 21.92 -9.98
N SER A 173 -37.45 23.22 -9.81
CA SER A 173 -36.65 23.77 -8.70
C SER A 173 -37.29 23.49 -7.33
N PRO A 174 -36.52 23.00 -6.33
CA PRO A 174 -36.91 23.04 -4.93
C PRO A 174 -36.91 24.47 -4.36
N PRO A 175 -37.75 24.79 -3.37
CA PRO A 175 -37.94 26.15 -2.86
C PRO A 175 -36.72 26.71 -2.12
N ASP A 176 -36.64 28.03 -2.16
CA ASP A 176 -35.53 28.92 -1.79
C ASP A 176 -34.89 28.70 -0.42
N GLN A 177 -33.55 28.73 -0.47
CA GLN A 177 -32.55 29.24 0.48
C GLN A 177 -32.94 29.45 1.96
N ALA A 178 -32.24 28.73 2.84
CA ALA A 178 -31.64 29.36 4.02
C ALA A 178 -30.36 30.12 3.59
N PRO A 179 -30.04 31.29 4.16
CA PRO A 179 -29.01 32.16 3.60
C PRO A 179 -27.63 31.53 3.65
N ALA A 180 -26.94 31.59 2.52
CA ALA A 180 -25.55 31.22 2.39
C ALA A 180 -24.71 31.92 3.47
N ALA A 181 -23.99 31.14 4.27
CA ALA A 181 -22.86 31.67 5.02
C ALA A 181 -21.85 32.19 4.00
N ASP A 182 -21.79 33.52 3.91
CA ASP A 182 -20.83 34.31 3.14
C ASP A 182 -19.40 33.81 3.45
N ARG A 183 -18.85 32.99 2.56
CA ARG A 183 -17.45 32.54 2.61
C ARG A 183 -16.49 33.57 2.01
N THR A 184 -16.88 34.86 2.01
CA THR A 184 -15.98 35.96 1.68
C THR A 184 -15.79 36.86 2.88
N LYS A 185 -15.17 36.35 3.95
CA LYS A 185 -14.47 37.17 4.94
C LYS A 185 -13.44 36.36 5.72
N ASN A 186 -12.23 36.91 5.72
CA ASN A 186 -11.09 36.64 6.62
C ASN A 186 -10.09 35.56 6.17
N LEU A 187 -9.35 35.89 5.10
CA LEU A 187 -7.90 35.75 5.13
C LEU A 187 -7.36 36.61 6.29
N ALA A 188 -7.03 35.96 7.40
CA ALA A 188 -6.21 36.56 8.45
C ALA A 188 -4.98 35.66 8.63
N VAL A 189 -3.95 35.94 7.84
CA VAL A 189 -2.58 35.45 8.07
C VAL A 189 -2.03 36.25 9.25
N THR A 190 -2.01 35.65 10.44
CA THR A 190 -1.23 36.20 11.56
C THR A 190 0.22 35.76 11.42
N SER A 191 0.99 36.53 10.65
CA SER A 191 2.44 36.56 10.74
C SER A 191 2.87 37.37 11.97
N GLY A 192 3.19 36.67 13.05
CA GLY A 192 3.82 37.19 14.27
C GLY A 192 3.92 35.99 15.21
N PHE A 193 5.09 35.43 15.52
CA PHE A 193 6.24 36.07 16.12
C PHE A 193 7.55 35.46 15.59
N THR A 194 8.40 36.27 14.95
CA THR A 194 9.82 35.92 14.71
C THR A 194 10.75 37.05 15.18
N ALA A 195 10.35 37.81 16.20
CA ALA A 195 11.17 38.88 16.76
C ALA A 195 11.42 38.77 18.28
N ALA A 196 10.76 37.85 19.01
CA ALA A 196 11.00 37.65 20.44
C ALA A 196 11.95 36.47 20.76
N GLY A 197 12.03 35.46 19.88
CA GLY A 197 12.86 34.27 20.11
C GLY A 197 14.36 34.48 19.88
N THR A 198 14.72 35.41 19.00
CA THR A 198 16.11 35.75 18.66
C THR A 198 16.77 36.64 19.73
N LEU A 199 16.01 37.53 20.37
CA LEU A 199 16.52 38.35 21.48
C LEU A 199 16.72 37.53 22.76
N GLY A 200 15.84 36.56 23.04
CA GLY A 200 15.97 35.66 24.19
C GLY A 200 17.23 34.79 24.10
N THR A 201 17.49 34.18 22.94
CA THR A 201 18.68 33.33 22.73
C THR A 201 19.99 34.12 22.79
N LEU A 202 20.02 35.34 22.25
CA LEU A 202 21.19 36.23 22.38
C LEU A 202 21.45 36.68 23.83
N PHE A 203 20.41 36.94 24.63
CA PHE A 203 20.57 37.30 26.04
C PHE A 203 21.11 36.12 26.89
N PHE A 204 20.65 34.90 26.64
CA PHE A 204 21.18 33.71 27.32
C PHE A 204 22.64 33.42 26.93
N LEU A 205 23.00 33.54 25.65
CA LEU A 205 24.38 33.35 25.20
C LEU A 205 25.32 34.42 25.77
N TYR A 206 24.89 35.69 25.80
CA TYR A 206 25.70 36.78 26.36
C TYR A 206 25.96 36.61 27.87
N ARG A 207 24.98 36.10 28.62
CA ARG A 207 25.12 35.86 30.08
C ARG A 207 26.01 34.65 30.41
N VAL A 208 26.07 33.65 29.54
CA VAL A 208 26.93 32.47 29.73
C VAL A 208 28.39 32.77 29.36
N ILE A 209 28.61 33.61 28.34
CA ILE A 209 29.96 33.96 27.88
C ILE A 209 30.66 34.95 28.83
N ASN A 210 29.94 35.90 29.44
CA ASN A 210 30.51 36.94 30.31
C ASN A 210 30.51 36.59 31.81
N LYS A 211 30.41 35.31 32.18
CA LYS A 211 30.71 34.83 33.53
C LYS A 211 31.93 33.90 33.49
N GLN A 212 33.10 34.50 33.28
CA GLN A 212 34.40 33.99 33.69
C GLN A 212 35.10 35.08 34.48
#